data_AF-A0AAF0CWW7-F1
#
_entry.id   AF-A0AAF0CWW7-F1
#
_cell.length_a   1.000
_cell.length_b   1.000
_cell.length_c   1.000
_cell.angle_alpha   90.00
_cell.angle_beta   90.00
_cell.angle_gamma   90.00
#
_symmetry.space_group_name_H-M   'P 1'
#
loop_
_entity.id
_entity.type
_entity.pdbx_description
1 polymer ?
#
loop_
_entity_poly.entity_id
_entity_poly.type
_entity_poly.pdbx_seq_one_letter_code
_entity_poly.pdbx_strand_id
1 'polypeptide(L)' 'METYQGFSIGEYIEVYKDNQSVCEGVLEEINIENIKINGSYGAVLIIDKTSKLRLMYVGHQLEFI' A
#
# COMPACT_ATOMS: atom_id res chain seq x y z
N MET A 1 -15.13 7.31 -5.16
CA MET A 1 -14.08 7.00 -4.16
C MET A 1 -12.78 6.93 -4.93
N GLU A 2 -11.75 7.64 -4.50
CA GLU A 2 -10.46 7.63 -5.21
C GLU A 2 -9.74 6.30 -4.96
N THR A 3 -9.12 5.75 -6.01
CA THR A 3 -8.46 4.43 -5.94
C THR A 3 -7.08 4.49 -6.58
N TYR A 4 -6.16 3.64 -6.10
CA TYR A 4 -4.84 3.44 -6.70
C TYR A 4 -4.56 1.94 -6.79
N GLN A 5 -4.37 1.43 -8.00
CA GLN A 5 -4.17 -0.01 -8.25
C GLN A 5 -5.27 -0.90 -7.63
N GLY A 6 -6.51 -0.42 -7.60
CA GLY A 6 -7.63 -1.13 -6.98
C GLY A 6 -7.79 -0.93 -5.46
N PHE A 7 -6.82 -0.28 -4.81
CA PHE A 7 -6.88 0.03 -3.38
C PHE A 7 -7.57 1.36 -3.11
N SER A 8 -8.34 1.41 -2.03
CA SER A 8 -9.09 2.58 -1.57
C SER A 8 -8.58 3.08 -0.22
N ILE A 9 -8.79 4.37 0.07
CA ILE A 9 -8.52 4.94 1.39
C ILE A 9 -9.29 4.16 2.47
N GLY A 10 -8.62 3.82 3.56
CA GLY A 10 -9.14 3.02 4.67
C GLY A 10 -8.86 1.52 4.56
N GLU A 11 -8.34 1.04 3.42
CA GLU A 11 -7.95 -0.35 3.28
C GLU A 11 -6.61 -0.65 3.95
N TYR A 12 -6.53 -1.82 4.56
CA TYR A 12 -5.29 -2.33 5.14
C TYR A 12 -4.47 -3.02 4.05
N ILE A 13 -3.24 -2.55 3.85
CA ILE A 13 -2.33 -2.98 2.80
C ILE A 13 -0.96 -3.34 3.36
N GLU A 14 -0.32 -4.29 2.70
CA GLU A 14 1.06 -4.66 2.93
C GLU A 14 1.88 -4.36 1.67
N VAL A 15 3.04 -3.75 1.88
CA VAL A 15 3.95 -3.26 0.87
C VAL A 15 5.15 -4.19 0.81
N TYR A 16 5.47 -4.65 -0.39
CA TYR A 16 6.56 -5.57 -0.64
C TYR A 16 7.63 -4.94 -1.54
N LYS A 17 8.89 -5.25 -1.20
CA LYS A 17 10.06 -5.03 -2.05
C LYS A 17 10.84 -6.35 -2.15
N ASP A 18 11.14 -6.80 -3.36
CA ASP A 18 11.89 -8.04 -3.61
C ASP A 18 11.30 -9.28 -2.90
N ASN A 19 9.95 -9.37 -2.87
CA ASN A 19 9.16 -10.39 -2.17
C ASN A 19 9.33 -10.41 -0.63
N GLN A 20 9.87 -9.35 -0.04
CA GLN A 20 9.90 -9.13 1.40
C GLN A 20 8.93 -8.01 1.79
N SER A 21 8.13 -8.25 2.83
CA SER A 21 7.29 -7.21 3.43
C SER A 21 8.17 -6.13 4.05
N VAL A 22 7.93 -4.88 3.68
CA VAL A 22 8.67 -3.71 4.17
C VAL A 22 7.80 -2.75 4.97
N CYS A 23 6.47 -2.83 4.83
CA CYS A 23 5.53 -2.02 5.56
C CYS A 23 4.14 -2.65 5.48
N GLU A 24 3.39 -2.60 6.57
CA GLU A 24 1.96 -2.93 6.62
C GLU A 24 1.24 -1.78 7.31
N GLY A 25 0.05 -1.43 6.85
CA GLY A 25 -0.68 -0.28 7.37
C GLY A 25 -1.96 0.04 6.63
N VAL A 26 -2.59 1.15 7.01
CA VAL A 26 -3.82 1.63 6.37
C VAL A 26 -3.48 2.69 5.33
N LEU A 27 -4.05 2.57 4.14
CA LEU A 27 -3.97 3.60 3.11
C LEU A 27 -4.76 4.84 3.57
N GLU A 28 -4.09 5.93 3.88
CA GLU A 28 -4.73 7.15 4.39
C GLU A 28 -4.95 8.21 3.31
N GLU A 29 -4.07 8.25 2.31
CA GLU A 29 -4.06 9.34 1.32
C GLU A 29 -3.64 8.82 -0.05
N ILE A 30 -4.33 9.30 -1.09
CA ILE A 30 -4.00 9.09 -2.48
C ILE A 30 -3.88 10.47 -3.13
N ASN A 31 -2.68 10.85 -3.53
CA ASN A 31 -2.42 12.08 -4.26
C ASN A 31 -2.07 11.79 -5.71
N ILE A 32 -1.92 12.82 -6.53
CA ILE A 32 -1.55 12.64 -7.94
C ILE A 32 -0.17 11.98 -8.11
N GLU A 33 0.79 12.28 -7.23
CA GLU A 33 2.18 11.80 -7.32
C GLU A 33 2.48 10.61 -6.39
N ASN A 34 1.83 10.55 -5.23
CA ASN A 34 2.18 9.59 -4.18
C ASN A 34 0.95 9.00 -3.48
N ILE A 35 1.20 7.97 -2.68
CA ILE A 35 0.25 7.44 -1.69
C ILE A 35 0.89 7.47 -0.31
N LYS A 36 0.07 7.62 0.72
CA LYS A 36 0.51 7.61 2.12
C LYS A 36 -0.13 6.45 2.86
N ILE A 37 0.72 5.68 3.52
CA ILE A 37 0.33 4.52 4.32
C ILE A 37 0.72 4.81 5.76
N ASN A 38 -0.24 4.74 6.66
CA ASN A 38 0.02 4.80 8.10
C ASN A 38 0.25 3.38 8.61
N GLY A 39 1.52 3.10 8.84
CA GLY A 39 2.01 1.80 9.22
C GLY A 39 1.79 1.46 10.69
N SER A 40 1.88 0.17 10.99
CA SER A 40 1.95 -0.33 12.36
C SER A 40 3.04 0.43 13.15
N TYR A 41 2.77 0.73 14.43
CA TYR A 41 3.67 1.47 15.34
C TYR A 41 3.90 2.96 15.03
N GLY A 42 3.01 3.57 14.22
CA GLY A 42 3.05 5.01 13.94
C GLY A 42 4.10 5.42 12.90
N ALA A 43 4.67 4.46 12.18
CA ALA A 43 5.56 4.72 11.06
C ALA A 43 4.72 5.14 9.84
N VAL A 44 5.04 6.27 9.22
CA VAL A 44 4.36 6.72 8.00
C VAL A 44 5.24 6.39 6.80
N LEU A 45 4.68 5.69 5.82
CA LEU A 45 5.34 5.40 4.54
C LEU A 45 4.68 6.22 3.42
N ILE A 46 5.48 7.03 2.74
CA ILE A 46 5.07 7.77 1.54
C ILE A 46 5.70 7.07 0.34
N ILE A 47 4.87 6.60 -0.59
CA ILE A 47 5.31 5.88 -1.79
C ILE A 47 5.00 6.74 -3.01
N ASP A 48 6.06 7.10 -3.75
CA ASP A 48 5.92 7.69 -5.07
C ASP A 48 5.31 6.66 -6.04
N LYS A 49 4.31 7.07 -6.83
CA LYS A 49 3.55 6.17 -7.73
C LYS A 49 4.38 5.61 -8.89
N THR A 50 5.59 6.12 -9.13
CA THR A 50 6.57 5.57 -10.08
C THR A 50 7.45 4.47 -9.47
N SER A 51 7.34 4.24 -8.15
CA SER A 51 8.08 3.18 -7.45
C SER A 51 7.65 1.79 -7.93
N LYS A 52 8.61 0.87 -8.06
CA LYS A 52 8.37 -0.54 -8.41
C LYS A 52 7.96 -1.40 -7.21
N LEU A 53 7.16 -0.87 -6.29
CA LEU A 53 6.69 -1.59 -5.09
C LEU A 53 5.40 -2.35 -5.40
N ARG A 54 5.19 -3.47 -4.71
CA ARG A 54 3.95 -4.25 -4.80
C ARG A 54 3.09 -3.99 -3.56
N LEU A 55 1.80 -3.77 -3.76
CA LEU A 55 0.80 -3.64 -2.69
C LEU A 55 -0.07 -4.90 -2.66
N MET A 56 -0.34 -5.43 -1.47
CA MET A 56 -1.18 -6.63 -1.26
C MET A 56 -2.20 -6.38 -0.15
N TYR A 57 -3.38 -7.02 -0.25
CA TYR A 57 -4.42 -6.96 0.79
C TYR A 57 -4.08 -7.93 1.92
N VAL A 58 -4.19 -7.50 3.18
CA VAL A 58 -3.89 -8.38 4.32
C VAL A 58 -5.14 -9.16 4.70
N GLY A 59 -5.02 -10.49 4.71
CA GLY A 59 -6.11 -11.42 5.05
C GLY A 59 -6.67 -12.22 3.87
N HIS A 60 -6.29 -11.90 2.64
CA HIS A 60 -6.61 -12.69 1.45
C HIS A 60 -5.37 -12.79 0.55
N GLN A 61 -4.83 -13.99 0.38
CA GLN A 61 -3.87 -14.27 -0.69
C GLN A 61 -4.65 -14.27 -2.01
N LEU A 62 -4.67 -13.12 -2.69
CA LEU A 62 -5.04 -13.09 -4.11
C LEU A 62 -3.79 -13.46 -4.90
N GLU A 63 -3.71 -14.72 -5.34
CA GLU A 63 -2.80 -15.11 -6.41
C GLU A 63 -3.26 -14.46 -7.72
N PHE A 64 -2.36 -13.76 -8.39
CA PHE A 64 -2.59 -13.27 -9.74
C PHE A 64 -1.53 -13.85 -10.70
N ILE A 65 -2.02 -14.26 -11.87
CA ILE A 65 -1.23 -14.53 -13.09
C ILE A 65 -0.99 -13.19 -13.79
#